data_AF-A0A1S9T7N4-F1
#
_entry.id   AF-A0A1S9T7N4-F1
#
_cell.length_a   1.000
_cell.length_b   1.000
_cell.length_c   1.000
_cell.angle_alpha   90.00
_cell.angle_beta   90.00
_cell.angle_gamma   90.00
#
_symmetry.space_group_name_H-M   'P 1'
#
loop_
_entity.id
_entity.type
_entity.pdbx_description
1 polymer ?
#
loop_
_entity_poly.entity_id
_entity_poly.type
_entity_poly.pdbx_seq_one_letter_code
_entity_poly.pdbx_strand_id
1 'polypeptide(L)'
;MNVVTEIETSLWTICVGDVFSNGRMPYHLKVVNIEVEIPCNQVEAFTLACNVEYLLQALQTISSEKIAIKMISNQRPIVVVGAEDTIHSNLQLILPVRV
;
A
#
# COMPACT_ATOMS: atom_id res chain seq x y z
N MET A 1 -9.31 -15.31 3.42
CA MET A 1 -8.71 -14.48 2.35
C MET A 1 -9.43 -14.78 1.05
N ASN A 2 -10.00 -13.77 0.41
CA ASN A 2 -10.56 -13.93 -0.93
C ASN A 2 -9.54 -13.39 -1.93
N VAL A 3 -9.18 -14.21 -2.91
CA VAL A 3 -8.30 -13.82 -4.02
C VAL A 3 -9.17 -13.32 -5.14
N VAL A 4 -8.87 -12.13 -5.66
CA VAL A 4 -9.60 -11.51 -6.77
C VAL A 4 -8.65 -11.20 -7.91
N THR A 5 -9.16 -11.17 -9.14
CA THR A 5 -8.36 -10.91 -10.34
C THR A 5 -8.33 -9.43 -10.70
N GLU A 6 -9.25 -8.64 -10.15
CA GLU A 6 -9.48 -7.24 -10.47
C GLU A 6 -10.08 -6.52 -9.26
N ILE A 7 -9.65 -5.28 -9.04
CA ILE A 7 -10.27 -4.34 -8.11
C ILE A 7 -10.57 -3.06 -8.88
N GLU A 8 -11.85 -2.70 -8.94
CA GLU A 8 -12.30 -1.41 -9.43
C GLU A 8 -12.34 -0.40 -8.28
N THR A 9 -11.66 0.72 -8.45
CA THR A 9 -11.73 1.88 -7.53
C THR A 9 -12.36 3.05 -8.27
N SER A 10 -12.77 4.08 -7.54
CA SER A 10 -13.37 5.28 -8.11
C SER A 10 -12.50 6.05 -9.10
N LEU A 11 -11.20 5.74 -9.17
CA LEU A 11 -10.27 6.40 -10.08
C LEU A 11 -9.53 5.42 -10.99
N TRP A 12 -9.18 4.23 -10.51
CA TRP A 12 -8.41 3.23 -11.26
C TRP A 12 -8.99 1.82 -11.14
N THR A 13 -8.82 1.05 -12.19
CA THR A 13 -8.98 -0.41 -12.17
C THR A 13 -7.60 -1.04 -12.05
N ILE A 14 -7.40 -1.90 -11.05
CA ILE A 14 -6.14 -2.62 -10.83
C ILE A 14 -6.40 -4.10 -11.07
N CYS A 15 -5.72 -4.66 -12.07
CA CYS A 15 -5.84 -6.05 -12.48
C CYS A 15 -4.57 -6.84 -12.16
N VAL A 16 -4.73 -8.14 -11.87
CA VAL A 16 -3.61 -9.07 -11.86
C VAL A 16 -2.99 -9.08 -13.27
N GLY A 17 -1.68 -8.84 -13.33
CA GLY A 17 -0.93 -8.71 -14.57
C GLY A 17 -0.59 -7.26 -14.94
N ASP A 18 -1.22 -6.27 -14.31
CA ASP A 18 -0.90 -4.86 -14.55
C ASP A 18 0.55 -4.56 -14.21
N VAL A 19 1.17 -3.72 -15.05
CA VAL A 19 2.56 -3.32 -14.93
C VAL A 19 2.62 -1.80 -14.78
N PHE A 20 2.92 -1.36 -13.57
CA PHE A 20 3.08 0.05 -13.27
C PHE A 20 4.53 0.48 -13.48
N SER A 21 4.69 1.55 -14.25
CA SER A 21 5.96 2.24 -14.45
C SER A 21 5.80 3.68 -13.99
N ASN A 22 6.75 4.18 -13.20
CA ASN A 22 6.79 5.60 -12.86
C ASN A 22 7.52 6.44 -13.93
N GLY A 23 7.89 5.85 -15.07
CA GLY A 23 8.55 6.51 -16.18
C GLY A 23 9.97 7.02 -15.90
N ARG A 24 10.52 6.73 -14.71
CA ARG A 24 11.80 7.26 -14.23
C ARG A 24 12.82 6.16 -13.89
N MET A 25 12.36 4.96 -13.59
CA MET A 25 13.21 3.81 -13.22
C MET A 25 13.08 2.67 -14.24
N PRO A 26 14.14 1.86 -14.44
CA PRO A 26 14.12 0.74 -15.40
C PRO A 26 13.36 -0.49 -14.89
N TYR A 27 12.85 -0.47 -13.66
CA TYR A 27 12.09 -1.56 -13.06
C TYR A 27 10.61 -1.23 -13.00
N HIS A 28 9.78 -2.25 -13.14
CA HIS A 28 8.33 -2.15 -13.17
C HIS A 28 7.70 -2.93 -12.02
N LEU A 29 6.61 -2.41 -11.46
CA LEU A 29 5.80 -3.12 -10.47
C LEU A 29 4.73 -3.91 -11.20
N LYS A 30 4.83 -5.24 -11.17
CA LYS A 30 3.82 -6.14 -11.73
C LYS A 30 2.90 -6.64 -10.63
N VAL A 31 1.59 -6.49 -10.81
CA VAL A 31 0.59 -7.09 -9.92
C VAL A 31 0.56 -8.58 -10.19
N VAL A 32 0.97 -9.39 -9.23
CA VAL A 32 1.02 -10.86 -9.36
C VAL A 32 -0.11 -11.55 -8.62
N ASN A 33 -0.62 -10.94 -7.56
CA ASN A 33 -1.72 -11.46 -6.76
C ASN A 33 -2.43 -10.28 -6.08
N ILE A 34 -3.74 -10.38 -5.94
CA ILE A 34 -4.55 -9.41 -5.20
C ILE A 34 -5.33 -10.18 -4.14
N GLU A 35 -4.94 -9.98 -2.89
CA GLU A 35 -5.60 -10.57 -1.73
C GLU A 35 -6.45 -9.50 -1.05
N VAL A 36 -7.76 -9.77 -0.93
CA VAL A 36 -8.66 -8.94 -0.13
C VAL A 36 -8.95 -9.71 1.16
N GLU A 37 -8.44 -9.18 2.26
CA GLU A 37 -8.87 -9.55 3.59
C GLU A 37 -10.00 -8.58 3.97
N ILE A 38 -11.21 -9.09 4.14
CA ILE A 38 -12.34 -8.30 4.64
C ILE A 38 -12.37 -8.46 6.16
N PRO A 39 -11.78 -7.55 6.95
CA PRO A 39 -12.16 -7.43 8.35
C PRO A 39 -13.56 -6.82 8.34
N CYS A 40 -14.58 -7.63 8.61
CA CYS A 40 -15.90 -7.13 8.95
C CYS A 40 -15.74 -6.20 10.17
N ASN A 41 -15.74 -4.88 9.94
CA ASN A 41 -16.07 -3.76 10.85
C ASN A 41 -15.43 -2.40 10.48
N GLN A 42 -15.01 -2.13 9.24
CA GLN A 42 -14.85 -0.74 8.77
C GLN A 42 -15.98 -0.39 7.80
N VAL A 43 -16.86 0.51 8.27
CA VAL A 43 -18.13 0.90 7.63
C VAL A 43 -17.94 2.01 6.58
N GLU A 44 -16.75 2.60 6.48
CA GLU A 44 -16.50 3.75 5.59
C GLU A 44 -15.22 3.57 4.76
N ALA A 45 -15.31 3.93 3.48
CA ALA A 45 -14.16 3.99 2.58
C ALA A 45 -13.18 5.05 3.06
N PHE A 46 -11.88 4.74 2.99
CA PHE A 46 -10.81 5.62 3.44
C PHE A 46 -9.94 6.08 2.26
N THR A 47 -9.56 7.36 2.23
CA THR A 47 -8.68 7.93 1.19
C THR A 47 -7.36 8.42 1.81
N LEU A 48 -6.25 7.89 1.30
CA LEU A 48 -4.89 8.35 1.61
C LEU A 48 -4.36 9.20 0.45
N ALA A 49 -3.99 10.44 0.74
CA ALA A 49 -3.09 11.18 -0.13
C ALA A 49 -1.70 11.25 0.52
N CYS A 50 -0.68 10.87 -0.22
CA CYS A 50 0.71 10.97 0.24
C CYS A 50 1.64 11.25 -0.95
N ASN A 51 2.86 11.69 -0.67
CA ASN A 51 3.87 11.82 -1.71
C ASN A 51 4.34 10.42 -2.14
N VAL A 52 4.20 10.13 -3.43
CA VAL A 52 4.54 8.83 -4.01
C VAL A 52 6.02 8.46 -3.84
N GLU A 53 6.93 9.43 -3.87
CA GLU A 53 8.38 9.16 -3.74
C GLU A 53 8.72 8.66 -2.34
N TYR A 54 8.11 9.24 -1.30
CA TYR A 54 8.31 8.79 0.09
C TYR A 54 7.74 7.39 0.32
N LEU A 55 6.60 7.08 -0.29
CA LEU A 55 6.03 5.73 -0.21
C LEU A 55 6.95 4.71 -0.90
N LEU A 56 7.43 5.00 -2.11
CA LEU A 56 8.33 4.09 -2.83
C LEU A 56 9.65 3.86 -2.07
N GLN A 57 10.24 4.92 -1.51
CA GLN A 57 11.46 4.80 -0.69
C GLN A 57 11.21 3.93 0.56
N ALA A 58 10.09 4.12 1.24
CA ALA A 58 9.74 3.29 2.40
C ALA A 58 9.60 1.81 2.00
N LEU A 59 8.92 1.52 0.89
CA LEU A 59 8.75 0.15 0.39
C LEU A 59 10.08 -0.52 0.05
N GLN A 60 11.04 0.22 -0.52
CA GLN A 60 12.37 -0.32 -0.86
C GLN A 60 13.20 -0.73 0.36
N THR A 61 12.91 -0.16 1.53
CA THR A 61 13.63 -0.49 2.77
C THR A 61 13.08 -1.75 3.46
N ILE A 62 11.87 -2.20 3.08
CA ILE A 62 11.22 -3.34 3.71
C ILE A 62 11.55 -4.60 2.93
N SER A 63 12.21 -5.55 3.58
CA SER A 63 12.60 -6.84 2.99
C SER A 63 11.50 -7.90 3.02
N SER A 64 10.36 -7.60 3.64
CA SER A 64 9.23 -8.53 3.76
C SER A 64 8.44 -8.58 2.46
N GLU A 65 7.97 -9.76 2.08
CA GLU A 65 7.14 -9.98 0.89
C GLU A 65 5.78 -9.28 0.98
N LYS A 66 5.26 -9.14 2.20
CA LYS A 66 4.00 -8.45 2.50
C LYS A 66 4.29 -7.22 3.36
N ILE A 67 3.55 -6.15 3.12
CA ILE A 67 3.62 -4.93 3.94
C ILE A 67 2.30 -4.70 4.67
N ALA A 68 2.38 -4.09 5.85
CA ALA A 68 1.24 -3.58 6.59
C ALA A 68 1.32 -2.05 6.64
N ILE A 69 0.25 -1.38 6.22
CA ILE A 69 0.09 0.07 6.37
C ILE A 69 -0.84 0.31 7.57
N LYS A 70 -0.29 0.87 8.65
CA LYS A 70 -1.05 1.18 9.86
C LYS A 70 -1.39 2.66 9.88
N MET A 71 -2.65 2.98 10.13
CA MET A 71 -3.18 4.32 10.01
C MET A 71 -4.18 4.62 11.13
N ILE A 72 -4.20 5.88 11.59
CA ILE A 72 -5.15 6.37 12.61
C ILE A 72 -6.24 7.22 11.96
N SER A 73 -5.85 8.14 11.07
CA SER A 73 -6.75 8.96 10.26
C SER A 73 -6.00 9.53 9.04
N ASN A 74 -6.72 10.14 8.09
CA ASN A 74 -6.14 10.73 6.87
C ASN A 74 -5.29 11.98 7.11
N GLN A 75 -5.30 12.54 8.32
CA GLN A 75 -4.49 13.69 8.71
C GLN A 75 -3.32 13.31 9.63
N ARG A 76 -3.19 12.03 9.98
CA ARG A 76 -2.15 11.52 10.88
C ARG A 76 -1.09 10.76 10.09
N PRO A 77 0.17 10.74 10.57
CA PRO A 77 1.21 9.96 9.93
C PRO A 77 0.79 8.50 9.73
N ILE A 78 1.18 7.96 8.57
CA ILE A 78 0.99 6.55 8.24
C ILE A 78 2.27 5.80 8.57
N VAL A 79 2.11 4.56 9.01
CA VAL A 79 3.22 3.67 9.30
C VAL A 79 3.25 2.57 8.25
N VAL A 80 4.40 2.33 7.66
CA VAL A 80 4.66 1.23 6.74
C VAL A 80 5.68 0.30 7.39
N VAL A 81 5.35 -0.99 7.46
CA VAL A 81 6.18 -2.02 8.09
C VAL A 81 6.02 -3.34 7.35
N GLY A 82 6.99 -4.25 7.47
CA GLY A 82 6.80 -5.63 7.01
C GLY A 82 5.64 -6.28 7.76
N ALA A 83 4.73 -6.95 7.04
CA ALA A 83 3.54 -7.55 7.64
C ALA A 83 3.90 -8.65 8.67
N GLU A 84 5.02 -9.34 8.43
CA GLU A 84 5.54 -10.39 9.32
C GLU A 84 6.54 -9.86 10.36
N ASP A 85 6.89 -8.57 10.30
CA ASP A 85 7.82 -7.94 11.24
C ASP A 85 7.10 -7.58 12.55
N THR A 86 6.94 -8.60 13.39
CA THR A 86 6.31 -8.51 14.72
C THR A 86 7.16 -7.78 15.76
N ILE A 87 8.47 -7.68 15.53
CA ILE A 87 9.42 -6.95 16.39
C ILE A 87 9.57 -5.47 15.96
N HIS A 88 8.95 -5.10 14.83
CA HIS A 88 8.97 -3.74 14.28
C HIS A 88 10.40 -3.22 14.06
N SER A 89 11.26 -4.09 13.54
CA SER A 89 12.69 -3.83 13.31
C SER A 89 12.93 -2.71 12.30
N ASN A 90 12.02 -2.52 11.34
CA ASN A 90 12.12 -1.44 10.36
C ASN A 90 10.74 -0.79 10.12
N LEU A 91 10.48 0.27 10.89
CA LEU A 91 9.28 1.09 10.79
C LEU A 91 9.57 2.33 9.94
N GLN A 92 8.74 2.54 8.91
CA GLN A 92 8.76 3.75 8.11
C GLN A 92 7.54 4.60 8.44
N LEU A 93 7.73 5.91 8.60
CA LEU A 93 6.65 6.83 8.95
C LEU A 93 6.56 7.92 7.87
N ILE A 94 5.38 8.04 7.26
CA ILE A 94 5.13 8.97 6.15
C ILE A 94 4.05 9.95 6.58
N LEU A 95 4.30 11.25 6.36
CA LEU A 95 3.30 12.29 6.60
C LEU A 95 2.30 12.32 5.44
N PRO A 96 0.98 12.27 5.70
CA PRO A 96 0.00 12.40 4.65
C PRO A 96 -0.06 13.84 4.13
N VAL A 97 -0.55 13.99 2.90
CA VAL A 97 -0.94 15.27 2.33
C VAL A 97 -2.40 15.51 2.69
N ARG A 98 -2.71 16.69 3.24
CA ARG A 98 -4.11 17.07 3.48
C ARG A 98 -4.78 17.38 2.14
N VAL A 99 -5.95 16.79 1.93
CA VAL A 99 -6.84 17.01 0.79
C VAL A 99 -8.13 17.63 1.28
#